data_AF-A0A2R6DP64-F1
#
_entry.id   AF-A0A2R6DP64-F1
#
_cell.length_a   1.000
_cell.length_b   1.000
_cell.length_c   1.000
_cell.angle_alpha   90.00
_cell.angle_beta   90.00
_cell.angle_gamma   90.00
#
_symmetry.space_group_name_H-M   'P 1'
#
loop_
_entity.id
_entity.type
_entity.pdbx_description
1 polymer ?
#
loop_
_entity_poly.entity_id
_entity_poly.type
_entity_poly.pdbx_seq_one_letter_code
_entity_poly.pdbx_strand_id
1 'polypeptide(L)'
;MSEDGDPAEATDADVEDAEPESAAGLTYAATGVDIDASEAATAALVGAAGEFEGDYAGLVDIGDQYLALATDGVGTKLLVAEAIDDYSTIGIDCVAMNVNDLVAQGVEPVAFVDYLAVEEPDDDTAEAIGEGLARGAEAAGVALVGGETTVMPDVIR
;
A
#
# COMPACT_ATOMS: atom_id res chain seq x y z
N MET A 1 46.39 56.03 -28.76
CA MET A 1 47.41 55.17 -29.41
C MET A 1 47.28 53.84 -28.70
N SER A 2 46.36 53.01 -29.20
CA SER A 2 46.60 51.78 -30.01
C SER A 2 46.49 50.56 -29.07
N GLU A 3 45.38 49.80 -29.11
CA GLU A 3 45.19 48.58 -29.94
C GLU A 3 46.16 47.48 -29.45
N ASP A 4 45.81 46.23 -29.14
CA ASP A 4 44.72 45.31 -29.47
C ASP A 4 44.93 44.03 -28.63
N GLY A 5 43.91 43.16 -28.53
CA GLY A 5 44.13 41.72 -28.44
C GLY A 5 43.42 40.95 -27.33
N ASP A 6 42.22 40.45 -27.63
CA ASP A 6 41.76 39.13 -27.17
C ASP A 6 42.20 38.11 -28.23
N PRO A 7 42.73 36.92 -27.88
CA PRO A 7 41.86 35.74 -27.86
C PRO A 7 42.31 34.61 -26.90
N ALA A 8 41.38 33.73 -26.50
CA ALA A 8 41.34 32.34 -27.00
C ALA A 8 40.51 31.41 -26.10
N GLU A 9 39.53 30.80 -26.76
CA GLU A 9 38.73 29.64 -26.39
C GLU A 9 39.52 28.52 -25.70
N ALA A 10 38.95 28.00 -24.61
CA ALA A 10 39.31 26.70 -24.07
C ALA A 10 38.71 25.63 -24.98
N THR A 11 39.57 24.82 -25.57
CA THR A 11 39.21 23.71 -26.47
C THR A 11 38.56 22.57 -25.69
N ASP A 12 37.40 22.12 -26.19
CA ASP A 12 36.75 20.85 -25.87
C ASP A 12 37.77 19.71 -25.78
N ALA A 13 37.88 19.10 -24.62
CA ALA A 13 38.49 17.78 -24.49
C ALA A 13 37.37 16.77 -24.68
N ASP A 14 37.51 15.97 -25.74
CA ASP A 14 36.64 14.88 -26.14
C ASP A 14 36.24 14.00 -24.93
N VAL A 15 34.97 14.10 -24.53
CA VAL A 15 34.31 13.05 -23.74
C VAL A 15 33.65 12.17 -24.79
N GLU A 16 34.29 11.02 -25.07
CA GLU A 16 33.69 9.97 -25.89
C GLU A 16 32.33 9.59 -25.28
N ASP A 17 31.25 9.89 -26.01
CA ASP A 17 29.89 9.48 -25.69
C ASP A 17 29.85 7.95 -25.62
N ALA A 18 29.92 7.42 -24.40
CA ALA A 18 29.58 6.05 -24.13
C ALA A 18 28.07 5.89 -24.36
N GLU A 19 27.71 5.29 -25.49
CA GLU A 19 26.34 4.89 -25.83
C GLU A 19 25.70 4.19 -24.62
N PRO A 20 24.50 4.62 -24.16
CA PRO A 20 23.87 4.00 -23.02
C PRO A 20 23.51 2.56 -23.39
N GLU A 21 24.12 1.59 -22.70
CA GLU A 21 23.59 0.23 -22.68
C GLU A 21 22.12 0.33 -22.29
N SER A 22 21.24 -0.34 -23.04
CA SER A 22 19.80 -0.30 -22.81
C SER A 22 19.51 -0.85 -21.41
N ALA A 23 19.47 0.03 -20.42
CA ALA A 23 18.91 -0.26 -19.12
C ALA A 23 17.42 -0.53 -19.37
N ALA A 24 17.06 -1.80 -19.50
CA ALA A 24 15.69 -2.23 -19.38
C ALA A 24 15.20 -1.69 -18.03
N GLY A 25 14.43 -0.60 -18.08
CA GLY A 25 13.95 0.07 -16.87
C GLY A 25 13.17 -0.92 -16.02
N LEU A 26 13.40 -0.91 -14.71
CA LEU A 26 12.57 -1.64 -13.76
C LEU A 26 11.12 -1.16 -13.91
N THR A 27 10.21 -2.05 -14.25
CA THR A 27 8.77 -1.76 -14.23
C THR A 27 8.22 -2.00 -12.83
N TYR A 28 7.13 -1.34 -12.47
CA TYR A 28 6.42 -1.59 -11.21
C TYR A 28 5.94 -3.06 -11.11
N ALA A 29 5.53 -3.63 -12.26
CA ALA A 29 5.24 -5.05 -12.38
C ALA A 29 6.45 -5.95 -12.07
N ALA A 30 7.67 -5.56 -12.48
CA ALA A 30 8.88 -6.33 -12.20
C ALA A 30 9.26 -6.37 -10.70
N THR A 31 8.70 -5.49 -9.87
CA THR A 31 8.83 -5.54 -8.41
C THR A 31 7.74 -6.40 -7.75
N GLY A 32 6.91 -7.09 -8.53
CA GLY A 32 5.84 -7.96 -8.06
C GLY A 32 4.47 -7.30 -7.96
N VAL A 33 4.32 -6.04 -8.40
CA VAL A 33 3.04 -5.32 -8.38
C VAL A 33 2.59 -4.99 -9.79
N ASP A 34 1.85 -5.91 -10.40
CA ASP A 34 1.25 -5.73 -11.73
C ASP A 34 -0.20 -5.27 -11.57
N ILE A 35 -0.44 -3.98 -11.85
CA ILE A 35 -1.76 -3.35 -11.68
C ILE A 35 -2.78 -3.97 -12.64
N ASP A 36 -2.40 -4.18 -13.90
CA ASP A 36 -3.29 -4.74 -14.92
C ASP A 36 -3.70 -6.17 -14.52
N ALA A 37 -2.76 -6.97 -13.99
CA ALA A 37 -3.05 -8.31 -13.51
C ALA A 37 -3.97 -8.30 -12.27
N SER A 38 -3.75 -7.38 -11.33
CA SER A 38 -4.61 -7.20 -10.15
C SER A 38 -6.02 -6.78 -10.53
N GLU A 39 -6.18 -5.80 -11.42
CA GLU A 39 -7.49 -5.35 -11.92
C GLU A 39 -8.23 -6.48 -12.64
N ALA A 40 -7.53 -7.27 -13.45
CA ALA A 40 -8.11 -8.44 -14.12
C ALA A 40 -8.59 -9.50 -13.12
N ALA A 41 -7.83 -9.75 -12.05
CA ALA A 41 -8.22 -10.67 -10.98
C ALA A 41 -9.45 -10.16 -10.22
N THR A 42 -9.48 -8.88 -9.86
CA THR A 42 -10.62 -8.23 -9.22
C THR A 42 -11.87 -8.32 -10.10
N ALA A 43 -11.76 -8.01 -11.39
CA ALA A 43 -12.87 -8.10 -12.33
C ALA A 43 -13.40 -9.53 -12.46
N ALA A 44 -12.53 -10.54 -12.44
CA ALA A 44 -12.94 -11.94 -12.45
C ALA A 44 -13.70 -12.35 -11.18
N LEU A 45 -13.27 -11.87 -10.00
CA LEU A 45 -13.93 -12.11 -8.73
C LEU A 45 -15.32 -11.47 -8.70
N VAL A 46 -15.41 -10.19 -9.05
CA VAL A 46 -16.69 -9.45 -9.13
C VAL A 46 -17.62 -10.12 -10.12
N GLY A 47 -17.16 -10.45 -11.33
CA GLY A 47 -17.97 -11.10 -12.36
C GLY A 47 -18.53 -12.46 -11.93
N ALA A 48 -17.84 -13.18 -11.04
CA ALA A 48 -18.34 -14.44 -10.47
C ALA A 48 -19.30 -14.23 -9.29
N ALA A 49 -19.08 -13.19 -8.48
CA ALA A 49 -19.88 -12.89 -7.29
C ALA A 49 -21.24 -12.22 -7.60
N GLY A 50 -21.37 -11.53 -8.74
CA GLY A 50 -22.60 -10.86 -9.18
C GLY A 50 -22.39 -9.37 -9.47
N GLU A 51 -23.48 -8.62 -9.60
CA GLU A 51 -23.40 -7.16 -9.75
C GLU A 51 -22.90 -6.53 -8.44
N PHE A 52 -21.66 -6.02 -8.47
CA PHE A 52 -21.07 -5.20 -7.42
C PHE A 52 -20.95 -3.77 -7.95
N GLU A 53 -21.53 -2.80 -7.24
CA GLU A 53 -21.40 -1.38 -7.56
C GLU A 53 -20.45 -0.74 -6.54
N GLY A 54 -19.22 -0.45 -6.97
CA GLY A 54 -18.18 0.20 -6.17
C GLY A 54 -16.77 -0.16 -6.64
N ASP A 55 -15.86 0.81 -6.64
CA ASP A 55 -14.45 0.57 -6.99
C ASP A 55 -13.64 0.11 -5.76
N TYR A 56 -13.81 0.81 -4.63
CA TYR A 56 -13.00 0.62 -3.40
C TYR A 56 -13.83 0.29 -2.15
N ALA A 57 -15.14 0.60 -2.15
CA ALA A 57 -16.04 0.20 -1.09
C ALA A 57 -17.39 -0.24 -1.65
N GLY A 58 -17.88 -1.36 -1.15
CA GLY A 58 -19.21 -1.86 -1.50
C GLY A 58 -20.27 -1.14 -0.69
N LEU A 59 -21.28 -0.60 -1.36
CA LEU A 59 -22.42 0.06 -0.71
C LEU A 59 -23.58 -0.92 -0.50
N VAL A 60 -24.12 -0.92 0.70
CA VAL A 60 -25.29 -1.72 1.09
C VAL A 60 -26.38 -0.78 1.58
N ASP A 61 -27.53 -0.79 0.91
CA ASP A 61 -28.72 -0.07 1.37
C ASP A 61 -29.26 -0.73 2.65
N ILE A 62 -29.30 0.03 3.74
CA ILE A 62 -29.86 -0.39 5.02
C ILE A 62 -31.07 0.48 5.44
N GLY A 63 -31.77 1.05 4.46
CA GLY A 63 -33.00 1.82 4.60
C GLY A 63 -32.74 3.33 4.55
N ASP A 64 -32.55 3.93 5.72
CA ASP A 64 -32.40 5.39 5.82
C ASP A 64 -30.96 5.88 5.52
N GLN A 65 -30.03 4.94 5.27
CA GLN A 65 -28.61 5.19 5.06
C GLN A 65 -27.99 4.06 4.23
N TYR A 66 -26.78 4.31 3.72
CA TYR A 66 -25.94 3.28 3.10
C TYR A 66 -24.82 2.91 4.05
N LEU A 67 -24.56 1.61 4.17
CA LEU A 67 -23.35 1.08 4.81
C LEU A 67 -22.31 0.80 3.73
N ALA A 68 -21.13 1.39 3.85
CA ALA A 68 -20.01 1.08 2.98
C ALA A 68 -19.03 0.14 3.67
N LEU A 69 -18.50 -0.84 2.94
CA LEU A 69 -17.49 -1.78 3.42
C LEU A 69 -16.29 -1.72 2.47
N ALA A 70 -15.09 -1.53 3.03
CA ALA A 70 -13.83 -1.60 2.32
C ALA A 70 -12.97 -2.71 2.93
N THR A 71 -12.07 -3.29 2.13
CA THR A 71 -11.09 -4.26 2.61
C THR A 71 -9.79 -4.08 1.85
N ASP A 72 -8.72 -3.82 2.60
CA ASP A 72 -7.36 -3.70 2.08
C ASP A 72 -6.36 -4.17 3.13
N GLY A 73 -5.19 -4.61 2.66
CA GLY A 73 -4.05 -5.00 3.46
C GLY A 73 -2.93 -3.96 3.44
N VAL A 74 -1.85 -4.26 4.16
CA VAL A 74 -0.65 -3.41 4.20
C VAL A 74 0.25 -3.64 2.96
N GLY A 75 0.13 -4.82 2.34
CA GLY A 75 0.89 -5.20 1.16
C GLY A 75 2.40 -5.40 1.44
N THR A 76 3.23 -5.16 0.42
CA THR A 76 4.67 -5.44 0.45
C THR A 76 5.46 -4.56 1.44
N LYS A 77 4.84 -3.57 2.08
CA LYS A 77 5.46 -2.81 3.18
C LYS A 77 5.82 -3.71 4.37
N LEU A 78 5.12 -4.85 4.54
CA LEU A 78 5.46 -5.85 5.55
C LEU A 78 6.90 -6.39 5.39
N LEU A 79 7.41 -6.52 4.15
CA LEU A 79 8.79 -6.93 3.90
C LEU A 79 9.81 -5.90 4.43
N VAL A 80 9.44 -4.62 4.44
CA VAL A 80 10.28 -3.56 5.01
C VAL A 80 10.25 -3.62 6.53
N ALA A 81 9.07 -3.81 7.13
CA ALA A 81 8.92 -3.96 8.59
C ALA A 81 9.71 -5.17 9.11
N GLU A 82 9.65 -6.30 8.41
CA GLU A 82 10.44 -7.49 8.70
C GLU A 82 11.94 -7.22 8.58
N ALA A 83 12.39 -6.58 7.49
CA ALA A 83 13.80 -6.31 7.26
C ALA A 83 14.45 -5.39 8.32
N ILE A 84 13.65 -4.58 9.02
CA ILE A 84 14.11 -3.69 10.09
C ILE A 84 13.69 -4.17 11.49
N ASP A 85 12.97 -5.28 11.58
CA ASP A 85 12.40 -5.83 12.82
C ASP A 85 11.55 -4.80 13.60
N ASP A 86 10.70 -4.06 12.89
CA ASP A 86 9.82 -3.02 13.47
C ASP A 86 8.43 -3.06 12.84
N TYR A 87 7.47 -3.56 13.62
CA TYR A 87 6.06 -3.66 13.24
C TYR A 87 5.20 -2.55 13.85
N SER A 88 5.80 -1.60 14.57
CA SER A 88 5.09 -0.62 15.40
C SER A 88 4.18 0.30 14.60
N THR A 89 4.36 0.48 13.28
CA THR A 89 3.48 1.33 12.46
C THR A 89 2.50 0.54 11.61
N ILE A 90 2.63 -0.78 11.53
CA ILE A 90 1.88 -1.60 10.58
C ILE A 90 0.37 -1.54 10.83
N GLY A 91 -0.05 -1.51 12.09
CA GLY A 91 -1.46 -1.35 12.42
C GLY A 91 -2.05 -0.01 11.98
N ILE A 92 -1.26 1.08 11.98
CA ILE A 92 -1.72 2.39 11.46
C ILE A 92 -1.90 2.30 9.95
N ASP A 93 -0.93 1.72 9.25
CA ASP A 93 -1.00 1.54 7.80
C ASP A 93 -2.24 0.72 7.42
N CYS A 94 -2.50 -0.37 8.14
CA CYS A 94 -3.67 -1.23 7.92
C CYS A 94 -5.00 -0.47 8.04
N VAL A 95 -5.17 0.31 9.12
CA VAL A 95 -6.39 1.12 9.30
C VAL A 95 -6.49 2.20 8.22
N ALA A 96 -5.38 2.88 7.93
CA ALA A 96 -5.36 4.01 7.01
C ALA A 96 -5.75 3.62 5.57
N MET A 97 -5.28 2.48 5.06
CA MET A 97 -5.64 2.01 3.71
C MET A 97 -7.16 1.89 3.56
N ASN A 98 -7.80 1.19 4.49
CA ASN A 98 -9.25 0.97 4.48
C ASN A 98 -10.06 2.24 4.74
N VAL A 99 -9.65 3.05 5.72
CA VAL A 99 -10.36 4.30 6.07
C VAL A 99 -10.31 5.31 4.93
N ASN A 100 -9.17 5.43 4.25
CA ASN A 100 -9.02 6.36 3.14
C ASN A 100 -9.93 6.00 1.96
N ASP A 101 -10.16 4.71 1.69
CA ASP A 101 -11.06 4.26 0.62
C ASP A 101 -12.53 4.64 0.89
N LEU A 102 -12.94 4.59 2.16
CA LEU A 102 -14.26 5.05 2.58
C LEU A 102 -14.39 6.57 2.47
N VAL A 103 -13.39 7.31 2.96
CA VAL A 103 -13.36 8.77 2.93
C VAL A 103 -13.31 9.30 1.49
N ALA A 104 -12.58 8.66 0.59
CA ALA A 104 -12.51 9.02 -0.83
C ALA A 104 -13.89 8.95 -1.52
N GLN A 105 -14.79 8.11 -1.00
CA GLN A 105 -16.18 7.98 -1.47
C GLN A 105 -17.16 8.88 -0.69
N GLY A 106 -16.65 9.71 0.23
CA GLY A 106 -17.47 10.60 1.05
C GLY A 106 -18.23 9.88 2.16
N VAL A 107 -17.79 8.68 2.55
CA VAL A 107 -18.39 7.90 3.64
C VAL A 107 -17.65 8.18 4.94
N GLU A 108 -18.41 8.40 6.01
CA GLU A 108 -17.88 8.48 7.37
C GLU A 108 -17.59 7.07 7.90
N PRO A 109 -16.33 6.71 8.19
CA PRO A 109 -15.98 5.43 8.78
C PRO A 109 -16.48 5.34 10.23
N VAL A 110 -17.02 4.18 10.64
CA VAL A 110 -17.56 4.01 12.00
C VAL A 110 -16.96 2.85 12.79
N ALA A 111 -16.47 1.82 12.11
CA ALA A 111 -15.95 0.62 12.73
C ALA A 111 -14.85 -0.02 11.88
N PHE A 112 -13.96 -0.79 12.52
CA PHE A 112 -12.88 -1.53 11.89
C PHE A 112 -12.77 -2.93 12.52
N VAL A 113 -12.38 -3.91 11.70
CA VAL A 113 -11.99 -5.26 12.13
C VAL A 113 -10.69 -5.66 11.46
N ASP A 114 -9.86 -6.43 12.16
CA ASP A 114 -8.59 -6.91 11.62
C ASP A 114 -8.55 -8.43 11.39
N TYR A 115 -7.64 -8.86 10.53
CA TYR A 115 -7.29 -10.27 10.35
C TYR A 115 -5.77 -10.39 10.24
N LEU A 116 -5.15 -11.02 11.23
CA LEU A 116 -3.72 -11.26 11.30
C LEU A 116 -3.42 -12.73 10.98
N ALA A 117 -2.58 -12.96 9.98
CA ALA A 117 -2.12 -14.28 9.63
C ALA A 117 -0.59 -14.37 9.76
N VAL A 118 -0.10 -15.38 10.46
CA VAL A 118 1.33 -15.53 10.81
C VAL A 118 1.83 -16.96 10.57
N GLU A 119 3.12 -17.13 10.33
CA GLU A 119 3.77 -18.45 10.29
C GLU A 119 3.80 -19.07 11.70
N GLU A 120 4.32 -18.32 12.67
CA GLU A 120 4.40 -18.67 14.08
C GLU A 120 3.88 -17.49 14.93
N PRO A 121 3.16 -17.74 16.03
CA PRO A 121 2.76 -16.66 16.94
C PRO A 121 3.98 -16.05 17.64
N ASP A 122 4.08 -14.73 17.59
CA ASP A 122 5.04 -13.92 18.33
C ASP A 122 4.30 -12.81 19.08
N ASP A 123 4.37 -12.84 20.41
CA ASP A 123 3.59 -11.95 21.28
C ASP A 123 4.03 -10.49 21.14
N ASP A 124 5.34 -10.24 21.00
CA ASP A 124 5.90 -8.88 20.89
C ASP A 124 5.47 -8.20 19.58
N THR A 125 5.52 -8.94 18.46
CA THR A 125 5.04 -8.48 17.16
C THR A 125 3.54 -8.23 17.17
N ALA A 126 2.76 -9.15 17.76
CA ALA A 126 1.31 -9.00 17.86
C ALA A 126 0.93 -7.78 18.73
N GLU A 127 1.64 -7.53 19.84
CA GLU A 127 1.44 -6.35 20.68
C GLU A 127 1.77 -5.07 19.91
N ALA A 128 2.90 -5.01 19.20
CA ALA A 128 3.29 -3.85 18.40
C ALA A 128 2.28 -3.51 17.29
N ILE A 129 1.77 -4.54 16.60
CA ILE A 129 0.71 -4.37 15.59
C ILE A 129 -0.59 -3.88 16.26
N GLY A 130 -0.97 -4.48 17.39
CA GLY A 130 -2.16 -4.10 18.16
C GLY A 130 -2.12 -2.64 18.64
N GLU A 131 -0.99 -2.16 19.14
CA GLU A 131 -0.79 -0.75 19.48
C GLU A 131 -0.89 0.18 18.26
N GLY A 132 -0.39 -0.28 17.11
CA GLY A 132 -0.56 0.40 15.83
C GLY A 132 -2.03 0.50 15.42
N LEU A 133 -2.79 -0.59 15.52
CA LEU A 133 -4.22 -0.64 15.20
C LEU A 133 -5.01 0.30 16.10
N ALA A 134 -4.72 0.29 17.40
CA ALA A 134 -5.36 1.18 18.37
C ALA A 134 -5.12 2.67 18.03
N ARG A 135 -3.87 3.04 17.73
CA ARG A 135 -3.52 4.41 17.32
C ARG A 135 -4.15 4.81 15.98
N GLY A 136 -4.18 3.90 15.02
CA GLY A 136 -4.83 4.11 13.72
C GLY A 136 -6.33 4.34 13.88
N ALA A 137 -6.99 3.51 14.69
CA ALA A 137 -8.41 3.61 14.99
C ALA A 137 -8.76 4.92 15.71
N GLU A 138 -7.96 5.32 16.71
CA GLU A 138 -8.11 6.60 17.40
C GLU A 138 -7.96 7.78 16.43
N ALA A 139 -6.93 7.77 15.58
CA ALA A 139 -6.68 8.83 14.61
C ALA A 139 -7.79 8.94 13.55
N ALA A 140 -8.38 7.80 13.16
CA ALA A 140 -9.48 7.73 12.21
C ALA A 140 -10.87 7.96 12.84
N GLY A 141 -10.97 8.00 14.18
CA GLY A 141 -12.25 8.14 14.88
C GLY A 141 -13.16 6.91 14.77
N VAL A 142 -12.61 5.72 14.51
CA VAL A 142 -13.37 4.48 14.33
C VAL A 142 -13.29 3.58 15.57
N ALA A 143 -14.33 2.76 15.77
CA ALA A 143 -14.30 1.71 16.78
C ALA A 143 -13.61 0.45 16.24
N LEU A 144 -12.54 -0.01 16.88
CA LEU A 144 -12.03 -1.37 16.65
C LEU A 144 -12.98 -2.36 17.33
N VAL A 145 -13.78 -3.11 16.56
CA VAL A 145 -14.89 -3.91 17.09
C VAL A 145 -14.58 -5.41 17.18
N GLY A 146 -13.47 -5.86 16.58
CA GLY A 146 -13.02 -7.25 16.66
C GLY A 146 -11.87 -7.53 15.70
N GLY A 147 -11.41 -8.77 15.72
CA GLY A 147 -10.38 -9.26 14.82
C GLY A 147 -10.18 -10.76 14.97
N GLU A 148 -9.30 -11.34 14.16
CA GLU A 148 -8.99 -12.77 14.17
C GLU A 148 -7.50 -13.00 13.90
N THR A 149 -6.89 -13.97 14.61
CA THR A 149 -5.48 -14.35 14.42
C THR A 149 -5.39 -15.81 13.98
N THR A 150 -4.78 -16.08 12.83
CA THR A 150 -4.58 -17.44 12.30
C THR A 150 -3.09 -17.79 12.15
N VAL A 151 -2.71 -18.98 12.58
CA VAL A 151 -1.36 -19.53 12.41
C VAL A 151 -1.35 -20.49 11.20
N MET A 152 -0.56 -20.18 10.17
CA MET A 152 -0.54 -20.91 8.89
C MET A 152 0.90 -21.19 8.40
N PRO A 153 1.66 -22.10 9.06
CA PRO A 153 3.10 -22.24 8.82
C PRO A 153 3.47 -22.80 7.44
N ASP A 154 2.55 -23.52 6.79
CA ASP A 154 2.78 -24.07 5.45
C ASP A 154 2.38 -23.10 4.33
N VAL A 155 1.74 -21.97 4.67
CA VAL A 155 1.18 -20.99 3.72
C VAL A 155 1.92 -19.65 3.81
N ILE A 156 2.23 -19.22 5.04
CA ILE A 156 2.96 -17.98 5.34
C ILE A 156 4.37 -18.36 5.76
N ARG A 157 5.34 -17.59 5.27
CA ARG A 157 6.78 -17.70 5.52
C ARG A 157 7.37 -16.31 5.65
#